data_AF-A0A966YYV4-F1
#
_entry.id   AF-A0A966YYV4-F1
#
_cell.length_a   1.000
_cell.length_b   1.000
_cell.length_c   1.000
_cell.angle_alpha   90.00
_cell.angle_beta   90.00
_cell.angle_gamma   90.00
#
_symmetry.space_group_name_H-M   'P 1'
#
loop_
_entity.id
_entity.type
_entity.pdbx_description
1 polymer ?
#
loop_
_entity_poly.entity_id
_entity_poly.type
_entity_poly.pdbx_seq_one_letter_code
_entity_poly.pdbx_strand_id
1 'polypeptide(L)'
;AAITMIAPDIAENGAVVPVGINTTLKAQQMAILVDKNPSALAAQFFIPAGTEPFVTTRIKMGQTSNVYALVKADNKWSVAVKEVKVTLGGCGG
;
A
#
# COMPACT_ATOMS: atom_id res chain seq x y z
N ALA A 1 7.19 -14.93 1.39
CA ALA A 1 5.80 -14.51 1.67
C ALA A 1 5.05 -14.41 0.35
N ALA A 2 3.74 -14.70 0.31
CA ALA A 2 2.96 -14.64 -0.94
C ALA A 2 2.64 -13.20 -1.40
N ILE A 3 2.89 -12.21 -0.55
CA ILE A 3 2.72 -10.78 -0.81
C ILE A 3 4.05 -10.10 -0.58
N THR A 4 4.45 -9.28 -1.54
CA THR A 4 5.62 -8.41 -1.46
C THR A 4 5.14 -6.97 -1.51
N MET A 5 5.49 -6.23 -0.46
CA MET A 5 5.23 -4.80 -0.38
C MET A 5 6.43 -4.02 -0.91
N ILE A 6 6.20 -3.18 -1.90
CA ILE A 6 7.19 -2.28 -2.46
C ILE A 6 6.95 -0.91 -1.84
N ALA A 7 7.88 -0.43 -1.03
CA ALA A 7 7.88 0.92 -0.50
C ALA A 7 9.33 1.30 -0.14
N PRO A 8 9.69 2.60 -0.14
CA PRO A 8 10.99 3.04 0.33
C PRO A 8 11.11 2.87 1.85
N ASP A 9 12.33 2.82 2.38
CA ASP A 9 12.54 2.88 3.84
C ASP A 9 12.37 4.30 4.37
N ILE A 10 12.72 5.29 3.54
CA ILE A 10 12.60 6.73 3.82
C ILE A 10 11.94 7.43 2.63
N ALA A 11 10.89 8.20 2.88
CA ALA A 11 10.25 9.10 1.96
C ALA A 11 10.60 10.55 2.32
N GLU A 12 11.37 11.21 1.45
CA GLU A 12 11.74 12.61 1.65
C GLU A 12 10.55 13.56 1.46
N ASN A 13 9.65 13.21 0.53
CA ASN A 13 8.43 13.96 0.26
C ASN A 13 7.20 13.09 0.52
N GLY A 14 6.57 13.30 1.68
CA GLY A 14 5.34 12.62 2.08
C GLY A 14 4.15 12.94 1.19
N ALA A 15 4.18 13.98 0.35
CA ALA A 15 3.08 14.24 -0.58
C ALA A 15 3.05 13.25 -1.75
N VAL A 16 4.16 12.56 -2.03
CA VAL A 16 4.31 11.66 -3.17
C VAL A 16 5.19 10.47 -2.81
N VAL A 17 4.63 9.51 -2.05
CA VAL A 17 5.35 8.29 -1.66
C VAL A 17 5.03 7.16 -2.64
N PRO A 18 6.00 6.62 -3.39
CA PRO A 18 5.78 5.48 -4.27
C PRO A 18 5.58 4.20 -3.45
N VAL A 19 4.49 3.50 -3.72
CA VAL A 19 4.14 2.23 -3.06
C VAL A 19 3.60 1.23 -4.07
N GLY A 20 3.71 -0.05 -3.75
CA GLY A 20 3.19 -1.11 -4.59
C GLY A 20 2.96 -2.41 -3.86
N ILE A 21 2.14 -3.25 -4.47
CA ILE A 21 1.84 -4.60 -4.01
C ILE A 21 2.11 -5.53 -5.19
N ASN A 22 2.92 -6.55 -4.95
CA ASN A 22 3.10 -7.68 -5.85
C ASN A 22 2.71 -8.96 -5.12
N THR A 23 1.99 -9.86 -5.77
CA THR A 23 1.60 -11.14 -5.17
C THR A 23 1.52 -12.25 -6.21
N THR A 24 1.74 -13.48 -5.78
CA THR A 24 1.50 -14.67 -6.61
C THR A 24 0.10 -15.26 -6.39
N LEU A 25 -0.69 -14.67 -5.49
CA LEU A 25 -2.07 -15.09 -5.22
C LEU A 25 -3.01 -14.61 -6.32
N LYS A 26 -4.09 -15.35 -6.58
CA LYS A 26 -5.19 -14.90 -7.46
C LYS A 26 -6.01 -13.81 -6.77
N ALA A 27 -5.43 -12.61 -6.66
CA ALA A 27 -6.05 -11.48 -5.99
C ALA A 27 -7.33 -11.05 -6.70
N GLN A 28 -8.40 -10.87 -5.93
CA GLN A 28 -9.66 -10.26 -6.38
C GLN A 28 -9.69 -8.77 -6.02
N GLN A 29 -9.00 -8.41 -4.95
CA GLN A 29 -8.95 -7.06 -4.42
C GLN A 29 -7.63 -6.82 -3.72
N MET A 30 -7.07 -5.63 -3.90
CA MET A 30 -5.88 -5.16 -3.19
C MET A 30 -6.14 -3.80 -2.58
N ALA A 31 -5.60 -3.53 -1.39
CA ALA A 31 -5.73 -2.23 -0.74
C ALA A 31 -4.44 -1.85 -0.02
N ILE A 32 -4.20 -0.54 0.05
CA ILE A 32 -3.07 0.06 0.76
C ILE A 32 -3.63 0.91 1.90
N LEU A 33 -3.22 0.60 3.12
CA LEU A 33 -3.56 1.40 4.31
C LEU A 33 -2.33 2.12 4.88
N VAL A 34 -2.53 3.30 5.46
CA VAL A 34 -1.51 4.07 6.20
C VAL A 34 -2.09 4.41 7.57
N ASP A 35 -1.54 3.82 8.63
CA ASP A 35 -2.15 3.85 9.98
C ASP A 35 -2.36 5.25 10.56
N LYS A 36 -1.41 6.17 10.37
CA LYS A 36 -1.44 7.51 10.96
C LYS A 36 -1.88 8.61 10.00
N ASN A 37 -2.41 8.25 8.83
CA ASN A 37 -3.09 9.23 7.99
C ASN A 37 -4.51 9.49 8.51
N PRO A 38 -5.06 10.71 8.33
CA PRO A 38 -6.46 11.00 8.66
C PRO A 38 -7.45 10.06 7.97
N SER A 39 -7.17 9.71 6.70
CA SER A 39 -7.81 8.59 6.01
C SER A 39 -6.84 7.43 5.93
N ALA A 40 -7.14 6.34 6.64
CA ALA A 40 -6.29 5.17 6.65
C ALA A 40 -6.26 4.47 5.28
N LEU A 41 -7.39 4.43 4.56
CA LEU A 41 -7.45 3.84 3.21
C LEU A 41 -6.83 4.79 2.20
N ALA A 42 -5.62 4.46 1.73
CA ALA A 42 -4.88 5.28 0.76
C ALA A 42 -5.22 4.88 -0.68
N ALA A 43 -5.43 3.59 -0.95
CA ALA A 43 -5.82 3.11 -2.27
C ALA A 43 -6.55 1.76 -2.16
N GLN A 44 -7.45 1.52 -3.12
CA GLN A 44 -8.14 0.24 -3.30
C GLN A 44 -8.24 -0.09 -4.79
N PHE A 45 -7.96 -1.33 -5.12
CA PHE A 45 -7.97 -1.84 -6.49
C PHE A 45 -8.79 -3.13 -6.52
N PHE A 46 -9.70 -3.22 -7.49
CA PHE A 46 -10.36 -4.46 -7.86
C PHE A 46 -9.60 -5.07 -9.03
N ILE A 47 -9.26 -6.35 -8.93
CA ILE A 47 -8.42 -7.05 -9.90
C ILE A 47 -9.30 -8.02 -10.68
N PRO A 48 -9.63 -7.73 -11.95
CA PRO A 48 -10.42 -8.63 -12.78
C PRO A 48 -9.71 -9.96 -13.00
N ALA A 49 -10.48 -11.04 -13.17
CA ALA A 49 -9.94 -12.36 -13.44
C ALA A 49 -9.04 -12.35 -14.69
N GLY A 50 -7.88 -13.02 -14.61
CA GLY A 50 -6.88 -13.04 -15.67
C GLY A 50 -5.89 -11.87 -15.66
N THR A 51 -6.06 -10.88 -14.77
CA THR A 51 -5.11 -9.77 -14.60
C THR A 51 -3.95 -10.21 -13.71
N GLU A 52 -2.73 -9.84 -14.07
CA GLU A 52 -1.57 -10.02 -13.20
C GLU A 52 -1.72 -9.12 -11.95
N PRO A 53 -1.67 -9.69 -10.73
CA PRO A 53 -1.98 -8.97 -9.49
C PRO A 53 -0.76 -8.16 -9.01
N PHE A 54 -0.43 -7.14 -9.80
CA PHE A 54 0.64 -6.19 -9.54
C PHE A 54 0.10 -4.76 -9.64
N VAL A 55 0.27 -3.97 -8.58
CA VAL A 55 -0.12 -2.56 -8.56
C VAL A 55 1.01 -1.69 -8.02
N THR A 56 1.19 -0.53 -8.64
CA THR A 56 2.03 0.54 -8.12
C THR A 56 1.26 1.85 -8.20
N THR A 57 1.44 2.70 -7.20
CA THR A 57 0.80 4.01 -7.13
C THR A 57 1.62 4.94 -6.26
N ARG A 58 1.24 6.21 -6.21
CA ARG A 58 1.78 7.20 -5.30
C ARG A 58 0.70 7.57 -4.29
N ILE A 59 1.05 7.56 -3.02
CA ILE A 59 0.15 7.92 -1.92
C ILE A 59 0.70 9.13 -1.15
N LYS A 60 -0.19 9.87 -0.49
CA LYS A 60 0.20 10.88 0.50
C LYS A 60 0.40 10.21 1.86
N MET A 61 1.44 10.59 2.58
CA MET A 61 1.76 10.18 3.95
C MET A 61 2.03 11.41 4.81
N GLY A 62 1.32 11.52 5.93
CA GLY A 62 1.43 12.67 6.83
C GLY A 62 2.68 12.64 7.70
N GLN A 63 3.09 11.43 8.11
CA GLN A 63 4.20 11.20 9.02
C GLN A 63 4.69 9.75 8.91
N THR A 64 5.78 9.43 9.61
CA THR A 64 6.30 8.05 9.74
C THR A 64 5.21 7.11 10.24
N SER A 65 4.91 6.10 9.42
CA SER A 65 3.72 5.26 9.55
C SER A 65 3.99 3.85 9.06
N ASN A 66 3.23 2.90 9.58
CA ASN A 66 3.15 1.59 8.94
C ASN A 66 2.25 1.68 7.71
N VAL A 67 2.75 1.18 6.59
CA VAL A 67 1.96 0.99 5.39
C VAL A 67 1.60 -0.49 5.30
N TYR A 68 0.33 -0.79 5.10
CA TYR A 68 -0.21 -2.13 5.03
C TYR A 68 -0.63 -2.43 3.60
N ALA A 69 -0.12 -3.54 3.06
CA ALA A 69 -0.58 -4.14 1.82
C ALA A 69 -1.58 -5.25 2.13
N LEU A 70 -2.85 -5.04 1.78
CA LEU A 70 -3.92 -6.02 1.92
C LEU A 70 -4.19 -6.68 0.57
N VAL A 71 -4.24 -8.00 0.55
CA VAL A 71 -4.63 -8.79 -0.63
C VAL A 71 -5.77 -9.72 -0.24
N LYS A 72 -6.88 -9.65 -0.98
CA LYS A 72 -8.00 -10.58 -0.87
C LYS A 72 -7.89 -11.63 -1.98
N ALA A 73 -7.77 -12.89 -1.60
CA ALA A 73 -7.84 -14.04 -2.50
C ALA A 73 -8.72 -15.12 -1.86
N ASP A 74 -9.59 -15.76 -2.63
CA ASP A 74 -10.52 -16.79 -2.15
C ASP A 74 -11.28 -16.40 -0.87
N ASN A 75 -11.78 -15.16 -0.82
CA ASN A 75 -12.44 -14.56 0.34
C ASN A 75 -11.60 -14.45 1.63
N LYS A 76 -10.30 -14.71 1.59
CA LYS A 76 -9.37 -14.54 2.71
C LYS A 76 -8.50 -13.32 2.49
N TRP A 77 -8.27 -12.58 3.58
CA TRP A 77 -7.35 -11.45 3.59
C TRP A 77 -5.97 -11.91 4.05
N SER A 78 -4.96 -11.51 3.29
CA SER A 78 -3.56 -11.64 3.64
C SER A 78 -2.92 -10.26 3.71
N VAL A 79 -1.96 -10.09 4.61
CA VAL A 79 -1.40 -8.77 4.94
C VAL A 79 0.13 -8.83 4.86
N ALA A 80 0.73 -7.80 4.27
CA ALA A 80 2.14 -7.47 4.45
C ALA A 80 2.25 -6.05 4.99
N VAL A 81 3.27 -5.78 5.80
CA VAL A 81 3.47 -4.49 6.46
C VAL A 81 4.89 -4.02 6.23
N LYS A 82 5.05 -2.73 5.96
CA LYS A 82 6.35 -2.06 5.92
C LYS A 82 6.24 -0.69 6.58
N GLU A 83 7.14 -0.39 7.50
CA GLU A 83 7.30 0.96 8.03
C GLU A 83 7.97 1.85 6.97
N VAL A 84 7.41 3.04 6.75
CA VAL A 84 8.00 4.07 5.89
C VAL A 84 8.24 5.31 6.75
N LYS A 85 9.50 5.73 6.82
CA LYS A 85 9.87 6.96 7.54
C LYS A 85 9.64 8.17 6.64
N VAL A 86 8.99 9.20 7.15
CA VAL A 86 8.71 10.43 6.39
C VAL A 86 9.47 11.58 7.04
N THR A 87 10.27 12.31 6.27
CA THR A 87 11.00 13.49 6.78
C THR A 87 10.19 14.77 6.61
N LEU A 88 9.55 14.97 5.46
CA LEU A 88 8.60 16.06 5.20
C LEU A 88 7.19 15.47 4.99
N GLY A 89 6.28 15.68 5.94
CA GLY A 89 4.89 15.24 5.82
C GLY A 89 4.15 15.93 4.67
N GLY A 90 3.18 15.24 4.03
CA GLY A 90 2.44 15.80 2.89
C GLY A 90 0.95 15.44 2.81
N CYS A 91 0.35 14.92 3.87
CA CYS A 91 -1.06 14.51 3.91
C CYS A 91 -2.04 15.61 4.41
N GLY A 92 -1.70 16.89 4.27
CA GLY A 92 -2.47 18.01 4.84
C GLY A 92 -2.89 19.13 3.87
N GLY A 93 -2.64 18.97 2.57
CA GLY A 93 -2.74 20.03 1.56
C GLY A 93 -1.54 19.95 0.65
#